data_AF-A0A0F8XSA8-F1
#
_entry.id   AF-A0A0F8XSA8-F1
#
_cell.length_a   1.000
_cell.length_b   1.000
_cell.length_c   1.000
_cell.angle_alpha   90.00
_cell.angle_beta   90.00
_cell.angle_gamma   90.00
#
_symmetry.space_group_name_H-M   'P 1'
#
loop_
_entity.id
_entity.type
_entity.pdbx_description
1 polymer ?
#
loop_
_entity_poly.entity_id
_entity_poly.type
_entity_poly.pdbx_seq_one_letter_code
_entity_poly.pdbx_strand_id
1 'polypeptide(L)' 'MRKMTDEEVMAELNTDTPLNRARRVFAGEMGRLEQKAMQRYEPTAIEWKRMEFDAVRRIAAELGVEI' A
#
# COMPACT_ATOMS: atom_id res chain seq x y z
N MET A 1 -12.23 -4.84 18.13
CA MET A 1 -11.96 -5.53 16.85
C MET A 1 -11.54 -6.95 17.13
N ARG A 2 -12.16 -7.94 16.48
CA ARG A 2 -11.66 -9.33 16.49
C ARG A 2 -10.33 -9.37 15.71
N LYS A 3 -9.32 -10.06 16.24
CA LYS A 3 -8.10 -10.37 15.48
C LYS A 3 -8.37 -11.57 14.58
N MET A 4 -7.94 -11.48 13.33
CA MET A 4 -8.01 -12.58 12.37
C MET A 4 -6.93 -13.61 12.70
N THR A 5 -7.20 -14.89 12.46
CA THR A 5 -6.17 -15.92 12.46
C THR A 5 -5.36 -15.87 11.16
N ASP A 6 -4.20 -16.51 11.13
CA ASP A 6 -3.38 -16.57 9.93
C ASP A 6 -4.13 -17.24 8.76
N GLU A 7 -4.93 -18.27 9.03
CA GLU A 7 -5.76 -18.94 8.02
C GLU A 7 -6.82 -17.99 7.43
N GLU A 8 -7.49 -17.21 8.29
CA GLU A 8 -8.47 -16.20 7.85
C GLU A 8 -7.80 -15.11 7.00
N VAL A 9 -6.62 -14.66 7.40
CA VAL A 9 -5.83 -13.68 6.61
C VAL A 9 -5.46 -14.25 5.24
N MET A 10 -4.98 -15.49 5.19
CA MET A 10 -4.60 -16.11 3.91
C MET A 10 -5.81 -16.32 3.00
N ALA A 11 -6.99 -16.67 3.55
CA ALA A 11 -8.22 -16.78 2.79
C ALA A 11 -8.66 -15.43 2.18
N GLU A 12 -8.60 -14.35 2.95
CA GLU A 12 -8.85 -12.99 2.46
C GLU A 12 -7.88 -12.60 1.34
N LEU A 13 -6.58 -12.90 1.50
CA LEU A 13 -5.56 -12.57 0.50
C LEU A 13 -5.72 -13.33 -0.84
N ASN A 14 -6.45 -14.44 -0.85
CA ASN A 14 -6.72 -15.22 -2.06
C ASN A 14 -7.98 -14.78 -2.80
N THR A 15 -8.77 -13.88 -2.25
CA THR A 15 -10.05 -13.43 -2.83
C THR A 15 -10.06 -11.91 -3.05
N ASP A 16 -11.09 -11.36 -3.70
CA ASP A 16 -11.19 -9.91 -3.93
C ASP A 16 -11.77 -9.17 -2.72
N THR A 17 -10.95 -9.06 -1.68
CA THR A 17 -11.35 -8.40 -0.43
C THR A 17 -10.59 -7.09 -0.21
N PRO A 18 -11.08 -6.20 0.67
CA PRO A 18 -10.38 -4.98 1.07
C PRO A 18 -8.91 -5.22 1.41
N LEU A 19 -8.60 -6.29 2.16
CA LEU A 19 -7.23 -6.61 2.55
C LEU A 19 -6.37 -6.98 1.34
N ASN A 20 -6.88 -7.79 0.41
CA ASN A 20 -6.10 -8.15 -0.78
C ASN A 20 -5.93 -6.96 -1.73
N ARG A 21 -6.95 -6.13 -1.93
CA ARG A 21 -6.84 -4.91 -2.74
C ARG A 21 -5.82 -3.94 -2.16
N ALA A 22 -5.88 -3.69 -0.85
CA ALA A 22 -4.89 -2.90 -0.12
C ALA A 22 -3.47 -3.45 -0.30
N ARG A 23 -3.29 -4.78 -0.21
CA ARG A 23 -1.99 -5.44 -0.47
C ARG A 23 -1.50 -5.20 -1.89
N ARG A 24 -2.37 -5.27 -2.91
CA ARG A 24 -2.00 -5.01 -4.31
C ARG A 24 -1.58 -3.56 -4.52
N VAL A 25 -2.31 -2.61 -3.94
CA VAL A 25 -1.94 -1.19 -3.96
C VAL A 25 -0.57 -0.99 -3.32
N PHE A 26 -0.35 -1.55 -2.13
CA PHE A 26 0.94 -1.49 -1.46
C PHE A 26 2.08 -2.03 -2.34
N ALA A 27 1.93 -3.22 -2.91
CA ALA A 27 2.95 -3.81 -3.78
C ALA A 27 3.25 -2.94 -5.01
N GLY A 28 2.22 -2.35 -5.62
CA GLY A 28 2.39 -1.45 -6.77
C GLY A 28 3.10 -0.14 -6.41
N GLU A 29 2.73 0.48 -5.29
CA GLU A 29 3.35 1.73 -4.83
C GLU A 29 4.79 1.50 -4.36
N MET A 30 5.09 0.36 -3.72
CA MET A 30 6.47 -0.03 -3.40
C MET A 30 7.33 -0.15 -4.66
N GLY A 31 6.84 -0.85 -5.68
CA GLY A 31 7.56 -0.94 -6.96
C GLY A 31 7.77 0.44 -7.61
N ARG A 32 6.81 1.35 -7.48
CA ARG A 32 6.95 2.73 -7.96
C ARG A 32 8.00 3.53 -7.18
N LEU A 33 8.05 3.40 -5.86
CA LEU A 33 9.06 4.04 -5.02
C LEU A 33 10.46 3.53 -5.38
N GLU A 34 10.63 2.21 -5.50
CA GLU A 34 11.90 1.59 -5.91
C GLU A 34 12.35 2.07 -7.29
N GLN A 35 11.45 2.05 -8.28
CA GLN A 35 11.74 2.58 -9.62
C GLN A 35 12.15 4.06 -9.58
N LYS A 36 11.52 4.86 -8.69
CA LYS A 36 11.88 6.27 -8.53
C LYS A 36 13.26 6.44 -7.92
N ALA A 37 13.64 5.60 -6.95
CA ALA A 37 14.98 5.59 -6.35
C ALA A 37 16.07 5.22 -7.36
N MET A 38 15.74 4.43 -8.38
CA MET A 38 16.67 4.02 -9.44
C MET A 38 16.84 5.09 -10.55
N GLN A 39 16.10 6.20 -10.51
CA GLN A 39 16.23 7.26 -11.51
C GLN A 39 17.53 8.06 -11.31
N ARG A 40 18.04 8.62 -12.42
CA ARG A 40 19.25 9.46 -12.40
C ARG A 40 19.12 10.69 -11.49
N TYR A 41 17.90 11.16 -11.28
CA TYR A 41 17.60 12.29 -10.39
C TYR A 41 16.92 11.76 -9.14
N GLU A 42 17.61 11.91 -8.02
CA GLU A 42 17.10 11.54 -6.71
C GLU A 42 15.95 12.48 -6.32
N PRO A 43 14.80 11.94 -5.88
CA PRO A 43 13.72 12.78 -5.37
C PRO A 43 14.15 13.53 -4.12
N THR A 44 13.66 14.76 -3.98
CA THR A 44 13.77 15.51 -2.73
C THR A 44 13.00 14.81 -1.61
N ALA A 45 13.35 15.13 -0.36
CA ALA A 45 12.64 14.59 0.81
C ALA A 45 11.12 14.89 0.78
N ILE A 46 10.71 16.05 0.24
CA ILE A 46 9.30 16.42 0.12
C ILE A 46 8.59 15.55 -0.92
N GLU A 47 9.24 15.26 -2.05
CA GLU A 47 8.67 14.39 -3.08
C GLU A 47 8.49 12.96 -2.57
N TRP A 48 9.47 12.43 -1.84
CA TRP A 48 9.33 11.14 -1.17
C TRP A 48 8.13 11.11 -0.23
N LYS A 49 8.01 12.10 0.65
CA LYS A 49 6.89 12.18 1.58
C LYS A 49 5.53 12.30 0.90
N ARG A 50 5.45 13.02 -0.23
CA ARG A 50 4.22 13.09 -1.04
C ARG A 50 3.87 11.73 -1.62
N MET A 51 4.84 11.02 -2.21
CA MET A 51 4.60 9.68 -2.77
C MET A 51 4.15 8.68 -1.70
N GLU A 52 4.81 8.68 -0.54
CA GLU A 52 4.44 7.85 0.61
C GLU A 52 3.03 8.18 1.11
N PHE A 53 2.70 9.46 1.26
CA PHE A 53 1.38 9.89 1.72
C PHE A 53 0.28 9.51 0.73
N ASP A 54 0.50 9.69 -0.56
CA ASP A 54 -0.43 9.27 -1.61
C ASP A 54 -0.65 7.74 -1.59
N ALA A 55 0.41 6.97 -1.37
CA ALA A 55 0.32 5.52 -1.22
C ALA A 55 -0.53 5.13 0.00
N VAL A 56 -0.28 5.74 1.16
CA VAL A 56 -1.06 5.52 2.39
C VAL A 56 -2.53 5.86 2.19
N ARG A 57 -2.84 6.98 1.52
CA ARG A 57 -4.23 7.36 1.20
C ARG A 57 -4.96 6.33 0.37
N ARG A 58 -4.29 5.75 -0.63
CA ARG A 58 -4.89 4.72 -1.49
C ARG A 58 -5.10 3.42 -0.73
N ILE A 59 -4.15 3.02 0.11
CA ILE A 59 -4.27 1.82 0.96
C ILE A 59 -5.44 1.98 1.94
N ALA A 60 -5.54 3.12 2.61
CA ALA A 60 -6.62 3.38 3.57
C ALA A 60 -8.00 3.44 2.89
N ALA A 61 -8.09 3.97 1.67
CA ALA A 61 -9.33 3.95 0.89
C ALA A 61 -9.81 2.52 0.63
N GLU A 62 -8.92 1.58 0.29
CA GLU A 62 -9.27 0.16 0.12
C GLU A 62 -9.73 -0.48 1.44
N LEU A 63 -9.16 -0.06 2.56
CA LEU A 63 -9.49 -0.56 3.90
C LEU A 63 -10.71 0.15 4.53
N GLY A 64 -11.24 1.20 3.90
CA GLY A 64 -12.33 2.02 4.45
C GLY A 64 -11.93 2.82 5.70
N VAL A 65 -10.67 3.26 5.79
CA VAL A 65 -10.13 4.03 6.91
C VAL A 65 -9.96 5.51 6.50
N GLU A 66 -10.41 6.43 7.35
CA GLU A 66 -10.18 7.87 7.19
C GLU A 66 -8.80 8.27 7.72
N ILE A 67 -8.14 9.21 7.04
CA ILE A 67 -6.80 9.75 7.38
C ILE A 67 -6.83 11.27 7.38
#